data_AF-A0A6M2D2I8-F1
#
_entry.id   AF-A0A6M2D2I8-F1
#
_cell.length_a   1.000
_cell.length_b   1.000
_cell.length_c   1.000
_cell.angle_alpha   90.00
_cell.angle_beta   90.00
_cell.angle_gamma   90.00
#
_symmetry.space_group_name_H-M   'P 1'
#
loop_
_entity.id
_entity.type
_entity.pdbx_description
1 polymer ?
#
loop_
_entity_poly.entity_id
_entity_poly.type
_entity_poly.pdbx_seq_one_letter_code
_entity_poly.pdbx_strand_id
1 'polypeptide(L)'
;YLAGYVHKKITKTITCEECCALLTASPDQFNSEETQLNQRRLTELRSFKPGCLREASFRLYALIEEVEEVVHDTLETSAVFGDIFWMVLDRLHATALPAIGCNEHHEFLTSKIIICYCSMRMHFFSRKKNRELLVTKKVQNARKKAKLLRAAFLAQ
;
A
#
# COMPACT_ATOMS: atom_id res chain seq x y z
N TYR A 1 2.92 4.41 -9.04
CA TYR A 1 3.74 3.20 -8.77
C TYR A 1 2.97 2.06 -8.10
N LEU A 2 2.43 2.21 -6.87
CA LEU A 2 1.73 1.11 -6.18
C LEU A 2 0.52 0.58 -6.96
N ALA A 3 -0.23 1.46 -7.63
CA ALA A 3 -1.30 1.06 -8.53
C ALA A 3 -0.83 0.13 -9.66
N GLY A 4 0.32 0.42 -10.29
CA GLY A 4 0.93 -0.47 -11.28
C GLY A 4 1.37 -1.83 -10.71
N TYR A 5 1.73 -1.89 -9.42
CA TYR A 5 2.03 -3.16 -8.74
C TYR A 5 0.77 -3.99 -8.54
N VAL A 6 -0.31 -3.37 -8.05
CA VAL A 6 -1.61 -4.03 -7.90
C VAL A 6 -2.12 -4.49 -9.26
N HIS A 7 -2.10 -3.63 -10.28
CA HIS A 7 -2.45 -3.97 -11.67
C HIS A 7 -1.76 -5.26 -12.11
N LYS A 8 -0.42 -5.28 -12.04
CA LYS A 8 0.40 -6.42 -12.47
C LYS A 8 0.08 -7.70 -11.70
N LYS A 9 -0.29 -7.58 -10.42
CA LYS A 9 -0.63 -8.74 -9.59
C LYS A 9 -2.04 -9.25 -9.88
N ILE A 10 -3.01 -8.35 -10.04
CA ILE A 10 -4.41 -8.71 -10.28
C ILE A 10 -4.61 -9.28 -11.69
N THR A 11 -4.03 -8.63 -12.71
CA THR A 11 -4.13 -9.09 -14.12
C THR A 11 -3.55 -10.47 -14.38
N LYS A 12 -2.66 -10.97 -13.52
CA LYS A 12 -2.19 -12.37 -13.55
C LYS A 12 -3.21 -13.38 -13.04
N THR A 13 -4.25 -12.93 -12.35
CA THR A 13 -5.22 -13.79 -11.63
C THR A 13 -6.63 -13.68 -12.17
N ILE A 14 -6.84 -12.89 -13.22
CA ILE A 14 -8.12 -12.71 -13.89
C ILE A 14 -7.95 -13.00 -15.38
N THR A 15 -9.01 -13.50 -15.99
CA THR A 15 -9.04 -13.86 -17.43
C THR A 15 -10.00 -12.97 -18.23
N CYS A 16 -10.92 -12.25 -17.57
CA CYS A 16 -11.86 -11.35 -18.23
C CYS A 16 -11.13 -10.17 -18.89
N GLU A 17 -11.23 -10.08 -20.22
CA GLU A 17 -10.54 -9.07 -21.02
C GLU A 17 -11.06 -7.66 -20.73
N GLU A 18 -12.37 -7.48 -20.56
CA GLU A 18 -12.96 -6.19 -20.21
C GLU A 18 -12.43 -5.68 -18.86
N CYS A 19 -12.34 -6.55 -17.86
CA CYS A 19 -11.76 -6.21 -16.57
C CYS A 19 -10.29 -5.84 -16.69
N CYS A 20 -9.50 -6.59 -17.47
CA CYS A 20 -8.10 -6.26 -17.75
C CYS A 20 -7.96 -4.90 -18.43
N ALA A 21 -8.83 -4.59 -19.39
CA ALA A 21 -8.86 -3.31 -20.09
C ALA A 21 -9.18 -2.16 -19.11
N LEU A 22 -10.18 -2.33 -18.24
CA LEU A 22 -10.55 -1.33 -17.23
C LEU A 22 -9.44 -0.99 -16.23
N LEU A 23 -8.55 -1.95 -15.95
CA LEU A 23 -7.40 -1.72 -15.06
C LEU A 23 -6.23 -1.04 -15.78
N THR A 24 -6.14 -1.17 -17.09
CA THR A 24 -5.01 -0.68 -17.88
C THR A 24 -5.29 0.73 -18.37
N ALA A 25 -4.33 1.64 -18.23
CA ALA A 25 -4.53 3.00 -18.73
C ALA A 25 -4.66 2.99 -20.27
N SER A 26 -5.62 3.76 -20.79
CA SER A 26 -5.77 3.94 -22.24
C SER A 26 -4.77 4.99 -22.76
N PRO A 27 -4.39 4.93 -24.05
CA PRO A 27 -3.53 5.94 -24.66
C PRO A 27 -4.04 7.38 -24.49
N ASP A 28 -5.36 7.56 -24.51
CA ASP A 28 -6.01 8.87 -24.41
C ASP A 28 -5.95 9.45 -22.99
N GLN A 29 -5.88 8.59 -21.96
CA GLN A 29 -5.63 8.97 -20.56
C GLN A 29 -4.22 9.51 -20.32
N PHE A 30 -3.39 9.63 -21.35
CA PHE A 30 -2.04 10.17 -21.24
C PHE A 30 -1.90 11.57 -21.83
N ASN A 31 -2.94 12.07 -22.51
CA ASN A 31 -2.87 13.31 -23.28
C ASN A 31 -3.53 14.51 -22.58
N SER A 32 -4.09 14.32 -21.37
CA SER A 32 -4.81 15.37 -20.64
C SER A 32 -4.14 15.68 -19.29
N GLU A 33 -3.76 16.93 -19.05
CA GLU A 33 -3.40 17.50 -17.74
C GLU A 33 -2.13 17.04 -16.99
N GLU A 34 -1.49 18.01 -16.35
CA GLU A 34 -0.26 17.94 -15.56
C GLU A 34 -0.35 16.98 -14.35
N THR A 35 -1.56 16.81 -13.79
CA THR A 35 -1.83 15.89 -12.67
C THR A 35 -1.63 14.42 -13.07
N GLN A 36 -1.89 14.07 -14.33
CA GLN A 36 -1.75 12.70 -14.86
C GLN A 36 -0.26 12.32 -15.07
N LEU A 37 0.61 13.30 -15.33
CA LEU A 37 2.07 13.10 -15.44
C LEU A 37 2.71 12.68 -14.11
N ASN A 38 2.26 13.26 -12.98
CA ASN A 38 2.80 12.95 -11.66
C ASN A 38 2.55 11.49 -11.25
N GLN A 39 1.40 10.93 -11.60
CA GLN A 39 1.03 9.54 -11.27
C GLN A 39 1.90 8.52 -12.01
N ARG A 40 2.35 8.87 -13.23
CA ARG A 40 3.15 8.03 -14.13
C ARG A 40 4.65 8.14 -13.91
N ARG A 41 5.13 9.30 -13.46
CA ARG A 41 6.56 9.63 -13.32
C ARG A 41 7.40 8.51 -12.68
N LEU A 42 6.92 7.91 -11.58
CA LEU A 42 7.66 6.83 -10.91
C LEU A 42 7.64 5.48 -11.65
N THR A 43 6.60 5.23 -12.45
CA THR A 43 6.50 4.05 -13.32
C THR A 43 7.44 4.22 -14.52
N GLU A 44 7.41 5.39 -15.17
CA GLU A 44 8.28 5.77 -16.29
C GLU A 44 9.76 5.74 -15.91
N LEU A 45 10.12 6.30 -14.75
CA LEU A 45 11.49 6.23 -14.21
C LEU A 45 11.99 4.80 -13.99
N ARG A 46 11.12 3.78 -14.05
CA ARG A 46 11.50 2.37 -13.94
C ARG A 46 11.16 1.55 -15.20
N SER A 47 10.71 2.20 -16.27
CA SER A 47 10.32 1.57 -17.54
C SER A 47 11.45 0.80 -18.21
N PHE A 48 12.70 1.26 -18.04
CA PHE A 48 13.91 0.64 -18.59
C PHE A 48 14.22 -0.76 -18.04
N LYS A 49 13.52 -1.24 -16.99
CA LYS A 49 13.71 -2.59 -16.44
C LYS A 49 12.75 -3.58 -17.11
N PRO A 50 13.25 -4.68 -17.69
CA PRO A 50 12.40 -5.76 -18.20
C PRO A 50 11.40 -6.25 -17.13
N GLY A 51 10.13 -6.36 -17.51
CA GLY A 51 9.06 -6.71 -16.57
C GLY A 51 8.69 -5.61 -15.58
N CYS A 52 8.89 -4.34 -15.94
CA CYS A 52 8.43 -3.17 -15.17
C CYS A 52 6.91 -3.20 -14.92
N LEU A 53 6.46 -2.33 -14.01
CA LEU A 53 5.03 -2.19 -13.68
C LEU A 53 4.31 -1.59 -14.89
N ARG A 54 3.08 -2.04 -15.15
CA ARG A 54 2.23 -1.47 -16.19
C ARG A 54 1.57 -0.20 -15.68
N GLU A 55 1.18 0.66 -16.63
CA GLU A 55 0.40 1.85 -16.32
C GLU A 55 -1.01 1.44 -15.90
N ALA A 56 -1.34 1.77 -14.65
CA ALA A 56 -2.67 1.57 -14.08
C ALA A 56 -3.61 2.65 -14.60
N SER A 57 -4.86 2.29 -14.85
CA SER A 57 -5.92 3.23 -15.20
C SER A 57 -6.19 4.21 -14.07
N PHE A 58 -6.75 5.36 -14.43
CA PHE A 58 -7.17 6.38 -13.45
C PHE A 58 -8.17 5.80 -12.43
N ARG A 59 -9.09 4.94 -12.87
CA ARG A 59 -10.05 4.26 -11.99
C ARG A 59 -9.35 3.43 -10.92
N LEU A 60 -8.34 2.65 -11.31
CA LEU A 60 -7.54 1.86 -10.37
C LEU A 60 -6.74 2.74 -9.42
N TYR A 61 -6.21 3.87 -9.90
CA TYR A 61 -5.52 4.84 -9.06
C TYR A 61 -6.48 5.42 -8.00
N ALA A 62 -7.65 5.92 -8.41
CA ALA A 62 -8.63 6.53 -7.52
C ALA A 62 -9.10 5.55 -6.43
N LEU A 63 -9.41 4.30 -6.78
CA LEU A 63 -9.75 3.28 -5.78
C LEU A 63 -8.61 3.07 -4.78
N ILE A 64 -7.36 3.02 -5.26
CA ILE A 64 -6.20 2.80 -4.39
C ILE A 64 -5.94 3.99 -3.48
N GLU A 65 -6.19 5.21 -3.94
CA GLU A 65 -6.06 6.43 -3.15
C GLU A 65 -7.05 6.45 -1.98
N GLU A 66 -8.33 6.19 -2.25
CA GLU A 66 -9.38 6.07 -1.21
C GLU A 66 -9.06 4.95 -0.21
N VAL A 67 -8.63 3.78 -0.69
CA VAL A 67 -8.23 2.68 0.20
C VAL A 67 -7.01 3.05 1.03
N GLU A 68 -6.04 3.77 0.46
CA GLU A 68 -4.85 4.23 1.17
C GLU A 68 -5.19 5.21 2.28
N GLU A 69 -6.12 6.14 2.05
CA GLU A 69 -6.58 7.10 3.06
C GLU A 69 -7.18 6.36 4.26
N VAL A 70 -8.11 5.44 4.02
CA VAL A 70 -8.72 4.63 5.10
C VAL A 70 -7.68 3.78 5.83
N VAL A 71 -6.75 3.16 5.10
CA VAL A 71 -5.64 2.39 5.69
C VAL A 71 -4.76 3.30 6.53
N HIS A 72 -4.37 4.47 6.02
CA HIS A 72 -3.50 5.41 6.70
C HIS A 72 -4.12 5.89 8.02
N ASP A 73 -5.35 6.37 7.97
CA ASP A 73 -6.07 6.87 9.15
C ASP A 73 -6.22 5.80 10.22
N THR A 74 -6.49 4.57 9.81
CA THR A 74 -6.62 3.45 10.75
C THR A 74 -5.27 3.12 11.38
N LEU A 75 -4.18 3.13 10.62
CA LEU A 75 -2.85 2.82 11.12
C LEU A 75 -2.26 3.91 12.02
N GLU A 76 -2.64 5.18 11.84
CA GLU A 76 -2.22 6.28 12.72
C GLU A 76 -2.96 6.27 14.06
N THR A 77 -4.23 5.86 14.06
CA THR A 77 -5.09 5.88 15.27
C THR A 77 -5.07 4.59 16.07
N SER A 78 -4.65 3.46 15.47
CA SER A 78 -4.73 2.14 16.11
C SER A 78 -3.45 1.73 16.83
N ALA A 79 -3.60 1.10 17.99
CA ALA A 79 -2.49 0.39 18.64
C ALA A 79 -2.05 -0.81 17.79
N VAL A 80 -0.75 -1.09 17.74
CA VAL A 80 -0.08 -2.08 16.84
C VAL A 80 -0.56 -3.54 16.99
N PHE A 81 -1.50 -3.85 17.88
CA PHE A 81 -1.84 -5.22 18.28
C PHE A 81 -3.21 -5.71 17.80
N GLY A 82 -3.25 -7.01 17.47
CA GLY A 82 -4.45 -7.85 17.33
C GLY A 82 -5.24 -7.66 16.04
N ASP A 83 -5.92 -6.52 15.93
CA ASP A 83 -7.12 -6.44 15.08
C ASP A 83 -7.06 -5.36 14.01
N ILE A 84 -5.90 -4.71 13.83
CA ILE A 84 -5.73 -3.62 12.84
C ILE A 84 -6.24 -4.00 11.45
N PHE A 85 -5.97 -5.23 11.01
CA PHE A 85 -6.42 -5.67 9.69
C PHE A 85 -7.94 -5.70 9.59
N TRP A 86 -8.61 -6.19 10.63
CA TRP A 86 -10.07 -6.23 10.70
C TRP A 86 -10.66 -4.81 10.80
N MET A 87 -10.06 -3.95 11.63
CA MET A 87 -10.47 -2.54 11.72
C MET A 87 -10.39 -1.83 10.36
N VAL A 88 -9.34 -2.09 9.57
CA VAL A 88 -9.22 -1.56 8.21
C VAL A 88 -10.35 -2.09 7.33
N LEU A 89 -10.64 -3.38 7.36
CA LEU A 89 -11.71 -3.97 6.55
C LEU A 89 -13.09 -3.42 6.95
N ASP A 90 -13.37 -3.28 8.24
CA ASP A 90 -14.63 -2.74 8.75
C ASP A 90 -14.84 -1.28 8.28
N ARG A 91 -13.78 -0.46 8.35
CA ARG A 91 -13.84 0.93 7.86
C ARG A 91 -13.98 1.00 6.34
N LEU A 92 -13.29 0.15 5.60
CA LEU A 92 -13.44 0.07 4.15
C LEU A 92 -14.84 -0.36 3.74
N HIS A 93 -15.45 -1.29 4.48
CA HIS A 93 -16.83 -1.73 4.25
C HIS A 93 -17.85 -0.61 4.52
N ALA A 94 -17.60 0.23 5.53
CA ALA A 94 -18.42 1.40 5.84
C ALA A 94 -18.22 2.57 4.86
N THR A 95 -17.17 2.52 4.02
CA THR A 95 -16.81 3.59 3.08
C THR A 95 -17.38 3.29 1.69
N ALA A 96 -17.96 4.30 1.04
CA ALA A 96 -18.45 4.17 -0.33
C ALA A 96 -17.27 4.20 -1.33
N LEU A 97 -16.67 3.03 -1.59
CA LEU A 97 -15.54 2.91 -2.52
C LEU A 97 -16.00 2.80 -3.98
N PRO A 98 -15.22 3.34 -4.94
CA PRO A 98 -15.53 3.19 -6.36
C PRO A 98 -15.39 1.74 -6.80
N ALA A 99 -16.46 1.18 -7.39
CA ALA A 99 -16.43 -0.16 -7.94
C ALA A 99 -15.65 -0.21 -9.27
N ILE A 100 -14.84 -1.25 -9.44
CA ILE A 100 -14.08 -1.53 -10.67
C ILE A 100 -14.41 -2.93 -11.17
N GLY A 101 -14.81 -3.01 -12.44
CA GLY A 101 -15.01 -4.23 -13.21
C GLY A 101 -16.17 -4.08 -14.19
N CYS A 102 -16.38 -5.09 -15.03
CA CYS A 102 -17.60 -5.17 -15.82
C CYS A 102 -18.79 -5.58 -14.95
N ASN A 103 -20.00 -5.55 -15.51
CA ASN A 103 -21.25 -5.80 -14.79
C ASN A 103 -21.29 -7.17 -14.08
N GLU A 104 -20.53 -8.15 -14.55
CA GLU A 104 -20.49 -9.48 -13.95
C GLU A 104 -19.43 -9.61 -12.84
N HIS A 105 -18.36 -8.82 -12.92
CA HIS A 105 -17.15 -9.05 -12.12
C HIS A 105 -16.80 -7.89 -11.18
N HIS A 106 -17.58 -6.80 -11.16
CA HIS A 106 -17.21 -5.59 -10.42
C HIS A 106 -17.01 -5.83 -8.91
N GLU A 107 -17.87 -6.61 -8.25
CA GLU A 107 -17.71 -6.92 -6.82
C GLU A 107 -16.47 -7.76 -6.54
N PHE A 108 -16.29 -8.85 -7.31
CA PHE A 108 -15.16 -9.77 -7.16
C PHE A 108 -13.82 -9.08 -7.45
N LEU A 109 -13.77 -8.26 -8.50
CA LEU A 109 -12.54 -7.57 -8.89
C LEU A 109 -12.18 -6.49 -7.87
N THR A 110 -13.14 -5.68 -7.44
CA THR A 110 -12.95 -4.62 -6.45
C THR A 110 -12.44 -5.21 -5.13
N SER A 111 -13.08 -6.25 -4.62
CA SER A 111 -12.66 -6.93 -3.39
C SER A 111 -11.24 -7.53 -3.51
N LYS A 112 -10.92 -8.16 -4.64
CA LYS A 112 -9.55 -8.65 -4.91
C LYS A 112 -8.51 -7.54 -4.88
N ILE A 113 -8.80 -6.40 -5.50
CA ILE A 113 -7.92 -5.22 -5.51
C ILE A 113 -7.68 -4.73 -4.09
N ILE A 114 -8.76 -4.54 -3.31
CA ILE A 114 -8.71 -4.08 -1.92
C ILE A 114 -7.87 -5.03 -1.06
N ILE A 115 -8.15 -6.34 -1.12
CA ILE A 115 -7.41 -7.35 -0.35
C ILE A 115 -5.92 -7.34 -0.72
N CYS A 116 -5.61 -7.28 -2.02
CA CYS A 116 -4.25 -7.23 -2.51
C CYS A 116 -3.50 -6.00 -1.97
N TYR A 117 -4.15 -4.83 -2.00
CA TYR A 117 -3.57 -3.58 -1.53
C TYR A 117 -3.40 -3.59 0.00
N CYS A 118 -4.44 -3.95 0.76
CA CYS A 118 -4.39 -4.03 2.22
C CYS A 118 -3.31 -4.99 2.69
N SER A 119 -3.20 -6.18 2.09
CA SER A 119 -2.15 -7.15 2.43
C SER A 119 -0.75 -6.57 2.23
N MET A 120 -0.53 -5.89 1.10
CA MET A 120 0.74 -5.20 0.81
C MET A 120 1.04 -4.13 1.86
N ARG A 121 0.04 -3.31 2.22
CA ARG A 121 0.17 -2.24 3.22
C ARG A 121 0.48 -2.79 4.61
N MET A 122 -0.19 -3.85 5.04
CA MET A 122 0.10 -4.50 6.33
C MET A 122 1.52 -5.05 6.38
N HIS A 123 2.03 -5.62 5.29
CA HIS A 123 3.43 -6.03 5.22
C HIS A 123 4.40 -4.85 5.35
N PHE A 124 4.12 -3.72 4.67
CA PHE A 124 4.96 -2.52 4.79
C PHE A 124 4.93 -1.95 6.20
N PHE A 125 3.74 -1.86 6.80
CA PHE A 125 3.53 -1.38 8.15
C PHE A 125 4.27 -2.26 9.18
N SER A 126 4.08 -3.58 9.13
CA SER A 126 4.76 -4.54 10.00
C SER A 126 6.29 -4.42 9.89
N ARG A 127 6.83 -4.33 8.67
CA ARG A 127 8.27 -4.14 8.46
C ARG A 127 8.78 -2.81 9.03
N LYS A 128 8.01 -1.72 8.90
CA LYS A 128 8.34 -0.41 9.48
C LYS A 128 8.38 -0.50 11.00
N LYS A 129 7.31 -1.01 11.63
CA LYS A 129 7.22 -1.17 13.09
C LYS A 129 8.30 -2.08 13.66
N ASN A 130 8.61 -3.19 12.99
CA ASN A 130 9.70 -4.07 13.41
C ASN A 130 11.07 -3.38 13.39
N ARG A 131 11.34 -2.52 12.40
CA ARG A 131 12.58 -1.72 12.38
C ARG A 131 12.62 -0.71 13.52
N GLU A 132 11.53 0.00 13.76
CA GLU A 132 11.41 0.95 14.88
C GLU A 132 11.66 0.25 16.23
N LEU A 133 11.05 -0.91 16.45
CA LEU A 133 11.25 -1.72 17.66
C LEU A 133 12.71 -2.16 17.85
N LEU A 134 13.40 -2.56 16.79
CA LEU A 134 14.81 -2.94 16.85
C LEU A 134 15.70 -1.75 17.24
N VAL A 135 15.42 -0.56 16.70
CA VAL A 135 16.15 0.67 17.06
C VAL A 135 15.89 1.02 18.53
N THR A 136 14.64 1.02 18.97
CA THR A 136 14.27 1.30 20.37
C THR A 136 14.96 0.34 21.33
N LYS A 137 14.97 -0.97 21.02
CA LYS A 137 15.69 -1.97 21.83
C LYS A 137 17.19 -1.69 21.91
N LYS A 138 17.84 -1.31 20.80
CA LYS A 138 19.26 -0.92 20.81
C LYS A 138 19.53 0.29 21.70
N VAL A 139 18.70 1.33 21.60
CA VAL A 139 18.82 2.55 22.43
C VAL A 139 18.62 2.22 23.92
N GLN A 140 17.59 1.45 24.25
CA GLN A 140 17.34 1.02 25.63
C GLN A 140 18.51 0.22 26.21
N ASN A 141 19.08 -0.71 25.43
CA ASN A 141 20.24 -1.49 25.86
C ASN A 141 21.49 -0.63 26.05
N ALA A 142 21.74 0.33 25.15
CA ALA A 142 22.86 1.28 25.28
C ALA A 142 22.72 2.14 26.55
N ARG A 143 21.51 2.66 26.83
CA ARG A 143 21.21 3.41 28.05
C ARG A 143 21.44 2.58 29.31
N LYS A 144 20.99 1.32 29.33
CA LYS A 144 21.23 0.39 30.44
C LYS A 144 22.73 0.17 30.67
N LYS A 145 23.50 -0.09 29.61
CA LYS A 145 24.97 -0.26 29.69
C LYS A 145 25.67 0.99 30.23
N ALA A 146 25.31 2.18 29.72
CA ALA A 146 25.90 3.45 30.19
C ALA A 146 25.64 3.69 31.68
N LYS A 147 24.42 3.37 32.16
CA LYS A 147 24.08 3.49 33.59
C LYS A 147 24.92 2.57 34.47
N LEU A 148 25.14 1.33 34.03
CA LEU A 148 25.99 0.36 34.74
C LEU A 148 27.45 0.81 34.79
N LEU A 149 28.00 1.28 33.67
CA LEU A 149 29.38 1.81 33.61
C LEU A 149 29.56 3.01 34.53
N ARG A 150 28.59 3.94 34.56
CA ARG A 150 28.64 5.10 35.46
C ARG A 150 28.57 4.70 36.93
N ALA A 151 27.72 3.72 37.27
CA ALA A 151 27.63 3.21 38.64
C ALA A 151 28.94 2.53 39.08
N ALA A 152 29.59 1.77 38.19
CA ALA A 152 30.88 1.13 38.47
C ALA A 152 32.02 2.16 38.66
N PHE A 153 32.02 3.26 37.90
CA PHE A 153 33.01 4.32 38.02
C PHE A 153 32.89 5.12 39.33
N LEU A 154 31.66 5.35 39.81
CA LEU A 154 31.40 6.07 41.07
C LEU A 154 31.68 5.23 42.34
N ALA A 155 31.93 3.93 42.19
CA ALA A 155 32.22 3.02 43.29
C ALA A 155 33.74 2.78 43.51
N GLN A 156 34.59 3.46 42.71
CA GLN A 156 36.04 3.50 42.85
C GLN A 156 36.46 4.81 43.53
#